data_AF-A0A7J9VCV2-F1
#
_entry.id   AF-A0A7J9VCV2-F1
#
_cell.length_a   1.000
_cell.length_b   1.000
_cell.length_c   1.000
_cell.angle_alpha   90.00
_cell.angle_beta   90.00
_cell.angle_gamma   90.00
#
_symmetry.space_group_name_H-M   'P 1'
#
loop_
_entity.id
_entity.type
_entity.pdbx_description
1 polymer ?
#
loop_
_entity_poly.entity_id
_entity_poly.type
_entity_poly.pdbx_seq_one_letter_code
_entity_poly.pdbx_strand_id
1 'polypeptide(L)'
;MTVVTRRPVAGLDSLRTAAMGCLVGGVLLLPAALTVGISIPLRPDLVAAAVYLGAVPTALAYTAYFTGLRNAHPVAAALAVLLEPLTAALLATLLLGDRLGVVGWCGAALLVAALAVSQSRTAA
;
A
#
# COMPACT_ATOMS: atom_id res chain seq x y z
N MET A 1 3.17 -9.92 3.46
CA MET A 1 3.61 -10.78 4.58
C MET A 1 4.84 -11.56 4.14
N THR A 2 6.01 -11.26 4.69
CA THR A 2 7.21 -12.09 4.46
C THR A 2 7.15 -13.34 5.36
N VAL A 3 7.92 -14.38 5.04
CA VAL A 3 7.97 -15.63 5.83
C VAL A 3 8.25 -15.37 7.32
N VAL A 4 9.05 -14.33 7.60
CA VAL A 4 9.44 -13.90 8.96
C VAL A 4 8.26 -13.40 9.78
N THR A 5 7.30 -12.69 9.18
CA THR A 5 6.10 -12.15 9.87
C THR A 5 4.89 -13.08 9.78
N ARG A 6 5.06 -14.31 9.27
CA ARG A 6 3.97 -15.28 9.14
C ARG A 6 3.39 -15.69 10.49
N ARG A 7 4.21 -15.72 11.54
CA ARG A 7 3.75 -16.00 12.91
C ARG A 7 3.43 -14.68 13.62
N PRO A 8 2.17 -14.41 13.97
CA PRO A 8 1.82 -13.23 14.74
C PRO A 8 2.52 -13.28 16.10
N VAL A 9 3.14 -12.17 16.49
CA VAL A 9 3.79 -12.03 17.80
C VAL A 9 2.70 -11.82 18.85
N ALA A 10 2.70 -12.64 19.91
CA ALA A 10 1.70 -12.56 20.97
C ALA A 10 1.72 -11.15 21.61
N GLY A 11 0.56 -10.47 21.61
CA GLY A 11 0.40 -9.12 22.16
C GLY A 11 0.61 -7.96 21.18
N LEU A 12 1.06 -8.22 19.94
CA LEU A 12 1.22 -7.19 18.90
C LEU A 12 0.26 -7.44 17.72
N ASP A 13 -0.69 -6.52 17.59
CA ASP A 13 -1.62 -6.40 16.48
C ASP A 13 -0.92 -5.90 15.19
N SER A 14 -1.43 -6.31 14.03
CA SER A 14 -0.77 -6.10 12.72
C SER A 14 -0.41 -4.64 12.43
N LEU A 15 -1.25 -3.70 12.89
CA LEU A 15 -0.99 -2.27 12.75
C LEU A 15 0.23 -1.82 13.57
N ARG A 16 0.39 -2.31 14.81
CA ARG A 16 1.56 -1.98 15.64
C ARG A 16 2.84 -2.55 15.05
N THR A 17 2.76 -3.76 14.49
CA THR A 17 3.89 -4.38 13.79
C THR A 17 4.32 -3.55 12.58
N ALA A 18 3.37 -3.06 11.77
CA ALA A 18 3.66 -2.18 10.65
C ALA A 18 4.26 -0.84 11.11
N ALA A 19 3.68 -0.22 12.13
CA ALA A 19 4.18 1.04 12.69
C ALA A 19 5.62 0.90 13.22
N MET A 20 5.90 -0.17 13.97
CA MET A 20 7.26 -0.45 14.45
C MET A 20 8.22 -0.71 13.28
N GLY A 21 7.78 -1.44 12.25
CA GLY A 21 8.56 -1.65 11.03
C GLY A 21 8.95 -0.33 10.34
N CYS A 22 7.99 0.59 10.18
CA CYS A 22 8.24 1.92 9.62
C CYS A 22 9.20 2.74 10.51
N LEU A 23 9.02 2.73 11.84
CA LEU A 23 9.89 3.44 12.77
C LEU A 23 11.33 2.92 12.72
N VAL A 24 11.50 1.60 12.84
CA VAL A 24 12.82 0.96 12.79
C VAL A 24 13.47 1.18 11.43
N GLY A 25 12.71 1.02 10.33
CA GLY A 25 13.20 1.31 8.98
C GLY A 25 13.67 2.76 8.83
N GLY A 26 12.89 3.73 9.31
CA GLY A 26 13.25 5.14 9.30
C GLY A 26 14.53 5.44 10.10
N VAL A 27 14.66 4.84 11.30
CA VAL A 27 15.87 4.98 12.14
C VAL A 27 17.09 4.35 11.45
N LEU A 28 16.95 3.16 10.85
CA LEU A 28 18.04 2.50 10.13
C LEU A 28 18.51 3.30 8.90
N LEU A 29 17.63 4.10 8.29
CA LEU A 29 17.98 4.95 7.16
C LEU A 29 18.75 6.22 7.57
N LEU A 30 18.70 6.66 8.84
CA LEU A 30 19.42 7.85 9.32
C LEU A 30 20.93 7.81 9.04
N PRO A 31 21.70 6.76 9.40
CA PRO A 31 23.13 6.73 9.11
C PRO A 31 23.42 6.81 7.60
N ALA A 32 22.64 6.12 6.77
CA ALA A 32 22.79 6.22 5.32
C ALA A 32 22.50 7.65 4.81
N ALA A 33 21.43 8.29 5.31
CA ALA A 33 21.10 9.67 4.97
C ALA A 33 22.21 10.65 5.35
N LEU A 34 22.86 10.46 6.50
CA LEU A 34 24.01 11.25 6.95
C LEU A 34 25.23 11.06 6.04
N THR A 35 25.52 9.82 5.60
CA THR A 35 26.66 9.56 4.69
C THR A 35 26.48 10.13 3.29
N VAL A 36 25.24 10.21 2.80
CA VAL A 36 24.90 10.78 1.49
C VAL A 36 24.83 12.32 1.55
N GLY A 37 24.85 12.91 2.75
CA GLY A 37 24.76 14.36 2.93
C GLY A 37 23.35 14.91 2.68
N ILE A 38 22.31 14.09 2.90
CA ILE A 38 20.93 14.53 2.77
C ILE A 38 20.67 15.57 3.86
N SER A 39 20.49 16.82 3.46
CA SER A 39 20.01 17.88 4.37
C SER A 39 18.51 17.71 4.59
N ILE A 40 18.03 17.86 5.82
CA ILE A 40 16.60 17.92 6.10
C ILE A 40 16.11 19.27 5.56
N PRO A 41 15.31 19.30 4.49
CA PRO A 41 14.85 20.57 3.98
C PRO A 41 13.68 21.03 4.87
N LEU A 42 13.93 21.99 5.77
CA LEU A 42 12.88 22.59 6.64
C LEU A 42 11.90 23.49 5.89
N ARG A 43 11.74 23.28 4.57
CA ARG A 43 10.77 24.01 3.78
C ARG A 43 9.35 23.53 4.12
N PRO A 44 8.40 24.43 4.40
CA PRO A 44 7.07 24.06 4.88
C PRO A 44 6.31 23.16 3.91
N ASP A 45 6.51 23.34 2.60
CA ASP A 45 5.96 22.50 1.53
C ASP A 45 6.46 21.05 1.58
N LEU A 46 7.76 20.84 1.82
CA LEU A 46 8.35 19.51 1.90
C LEU A 46 7.98 18.80 3.20
N VAL A 47 7.94 19.54 4.31
CA VAL A 47 7.45 19.02 5.59
C VAL A 47 5.97 18.65 5.49
N ALA A 48 5.14 19.49 4.87
CA ALA A 48 3.73 19.19 4.65
C ALA A 48 3.54 17.95 3.78
N ALA A 49 4.32 17.80 2.70
CA ALA A 49 4.28 16.60 1.84
C ALA A 49 4.71 15.33 2.61
N ALA A 50 5.77 15.41 3.41
CA ALA A 50 6.22 14.29 4.24
C ALA A 50 5.18 13.88 5.28
N VAL A 51 4.57 14.85 5.97
CA VAL A 51 3.48 14.60 6.92
C VAL A 51 2.27 14.01 6.20
N TYR A 52 1.90 14.53 5.03
CA TYR A 52 0.81 13.99 4.24
C TYR A 52 1.06 12.53 3.85
N LEU A 53 2.25 12.19 3.33
CA LEU A 53 2.62 10.82 2.95
C LEU A 53 2.65 9.86 4.15
N GLY A 54 3.13 10.32 5.31
CA GLY A 54 3.12 9.53 6.53
C GLY A 54 1.70 9.32 7.09
N ALA A 55 0.86 10.35 7.07
CA ALA A 55 -0.46 10.29 7.68
C ALA A 55 -1.51 9.62 6.79
N VAL A 56 -1.60 9.99 5.52
CA VAL A 56 -2.74 9.65 4.66
C VAL A 56 -2.55 8.30 3.95
N PRO A 57 -1.62 8.13 2.99
CA PRO A 57 -1.47 6.85 2.30
C PRO A 57 -0.76 5.78 3.15
N THR A 58 -0.14 6.15 4.28
CA THR A 58 0.52 5.18 5.18
C THR A 58 -0.34 4.89 6.40
N ALA A 59 -0.43 5.80 7.37
CA ALA A 59 -1.12 5.51 8.63
C ALA A 59 -2.61 5.23 8.42
N LEU A 60 -3.34 6.15 7.79
CA LEU A 60 -4.79 6.05 7.58
C LEU A 60 -5.14 4.86 6.69
N ALA A 61 -4.43 4.69 5.56
CA ALA A 61 -4.67 3.56 4.66
C ALA A 61 -4.39 2.21 5.34
N TYR A 62 -3.30 2.07 6.11
CA TYR A 62 -3.01 0.83 6.82
C TYR A 62 -4.01 0.54 7.93
N THR A 63 -4.46 1.56 8.68
CA THR A 63 -5.57 1.36 9.64
C THR A 63 -6.82 0.85 8.93
N ALA A 64 -7.22 1.46 7.82
CA ALA A 64 -8.39 1.03 7.07
C ALA A 64 -8.22 -0.40 6.52
N TYR A 65 -7.05 -0.70 5.95
CA TYR A 65 -6.71 -2.02 5.41
C TYR A 65 -6.75 -3.12 6.48
N PHE A 66 -6.03 -2.94 7.59
CA PHE A 66 -6.00 -3.94 8.66
C PHE A 66 -7.34 -4.07 9.39
N THR A 67 -8.11 -2.98 9.50
CA THR A 67 -9.47 -3.04 10.05
C THR A 67 -10.40 -3.82 9.12
N GLY A 68 -10.35 -3.55 7.81
CA GLY A 68 -11.12 -4.29 6.81
C GLY A 68 -10.76 -5.78 6.80
N LEU A 69 -9.47 -6.11 6.85
CA LEU A 69 -8.99 -7.49 6.89
C LEU A 69 -9.48 -8.28 8.11
N ARG A 70 -9.71 -7.62 9.25
CA ARG A 70 -10.08 -8.30 10.50
C ARG A 70 -11.41 -9.05 10.40
N ASN A 71 -12.31 -8.56 9.53
CA ASN A 71 -13.64 -9.14 9.30
C ASN A 71 -13.82 -9.65 7.85
N ALA A 72 -12.77 -9.59 7.02
CA ALA A 72 -12.85 -9.94 5.61
C ALA A 72 -12.69 -11.44 5.39
N HIS A 73 -13.56 -12.02 4.55
CA HIS A 73 -13.34 -13.35 4.00
C HIS A 73 -12.04 -13.35 3.16
N PRO A 74 -11.26 -14.45 3.11
CA PRO A 74 -10.03 -14.55 2.31
C PRO A 74 -10.14 -14.02 0.87
N VAL A 75 -11.33 -14.14 0.28
CA VAL A 75 -11.63 -13.65 -1.06
C VAL A 75 -11.61 -12.12 -1.13
N ALA A 76 -12.22 -11.42 -0.17
CA ALA A 76 -12.18 -9.95 -0.13
C ALA A 76 -10.74 -9.40 0.01
N ALA A 77 -9.87 -10.10 0.74
CA ALA A 77 -8.45 -9.76 0.82
C ALA A 77 -7.75 -9.92 -0.54
N ALA A 78 -8.02 -11.01 -1.27
CA ALA A 78 -7.48 -11.22 -2.61
C ALA A 78 -7.99 -10.17 -3.63
N LEU A 79 -9.28 -9.80 -3.55
CA LEU A 79 -9.85 -8.74 -4.38
C LEU A 79 -9.19 -7.40 -4.11
N ALA A 80 -8.94 -7.06 -2.84
CA ALA A 80 -8.31 -5.79 -2.46
C ALA A 80 -6.91 -5.65 -3.12
N VAL A 81 -6.13 -6.71 -3.13
CA VAL A 81 -4.80 -6.75 -3.76
C VAL A 81 -4.86 -6.60 -5.28
N LEU A 82 -5.91 -7.12 -5.93
CA LEU A 82 -6.11 -7.00 -7.37
C LEU A 82 -6.70 -5.64 -7.77
N LEU A 83 -7.55 -5.06 -6.91
CA LEU A 83 -8.13 -3.74 -7.11
C LEU A 83 -7.10 -2.63 -6.90
N GLU A 84 -6.10 -2.83 -6.06
CA GLU A 84 -5.03 -1.86 -5.81
C GLU A 84 -4.33 -1.38 -7.11
N PRO A 85 -3.76 -2.24 -7.98
CA PRO A 85 -3.12 -1.79 -9.21
C PRO A 85 -4.11 -1.17 -10.20
N LEU A 86 -5.35 -1.66 -10.26
CA LEU A 86 -6.38 -1.11 -11.15
C LEU A 86 -6.79 0.31 -10.71
N THR A 87 -7.07 0.49 -9.42
CA THR A 87 -7.43 1.79 -8.85
C THR A 87 -6.26 2.77 -8.94
N ALA A 88 -5.03 2.32 -8.68
CA ALA A 88 -3.84 3.14 -8.85
C ALA A 88 -3.69 3.63 -10.31
N ALA A 89 -3.83 2.74 -11.30
CA ALA A 89 -3.77 3.11 -12.71
C ALA A 89 -4.87 4.10 -13.11
N LEU A 90 -6.11 3.86 -12.67
CA LEU A 90 -7.22 4.77 -12.91
C LEU A 90 -6.96 6.15 -12.27
N LEU A 91 -6.53 6.20 -11.02
CA LEU A 91 -6.22 7.46 -10.34
C LEU A 91 -5.05 8.19 -11.00
N ALA A 92 -4.01 7.49 -11.43
CA ALA A 92 -2.91 8.11 -12.18
C ALA A 92 -3.43 8.76 -13.48
N THR A 93 -4.26 8.05 -14.23
CA THR A 93 -4.80 8.62 -15.48
C THR A 93 -5.78 9.78 -15.26
N LEU A 94 -6.65 9.70 -14.23
CA LEU A 94 -7.61 10.77 -13.94
C LEU A 94 -6.99 12.00 -13.27
N LEU A 95 -6.11 11.80 -12.28
CA LEU A 95 -5.57 12.89 -11.46
C LEU A 95 -4.24 13.44 -11.99
N LEU A 96 -3.35 12.58 -12.52
CA LEU A 96 -2.07 12.99 -13.08
C LEU A 96 -2.15 13.22 -14.60
N GLY A 97 -3.24 12.81 -15.25
CA GLY A 97 -3.43 12.95 -16.69
C GLY A 97 -2.61 11.96 -17.52
N ASP A 98 -2.08 10.91 -16.89
CA ASP A 98 -1.32 9.87 -17.59
C ASP A 98 -2.19 9.17 -18.64
N ARG A 99 -1.61 8.91 -19.82
CA ARG A 99 -2.31 8.17 -20.87
C ARG A 99 -1.96 6.69 -20.77
N LEU A 100 -2.95 5.88 -20.39
CA LEU A 100 -2.87 4.43 -20.56
C LEU A 100 -2.73 4.12 -22.05
N GLY A 101 -1.52 3.69 -22.44
CA GLY A 101 -1.29 3.13 -23.77
C GLY A 101 -2.03 1.80 -23.94
N VAL A 102 -2.00 1.25 -25.16
CA VAL A 102 -2.70 0.01 -25.52
C VAL A 102 -2.35 -1.14 -24.56
N VAL A 103 -1.07 -1.30 -24.21
CA VAL A 103 -0.60 -2.33 -23.27
C VAL A 103 -1.19 -2.14 -21.88
N GLY A 104 -1.34 -0.89 -21.42
CA GLY A 104 -1.95 -0.57 -20.13
C GLY A 104 -3.43 -0.94 -20.08
N TRP A 105 -4.17 -0.66 -21.15
CA TRP A 105 -5.58 -1.08 -21.27
C TRP A 105 -5.73 -2.60 -21.33
N CYS A 106 -4.85 -3.31 -22.04
CA CYS A 106 -4.83 -4.77 -22.04
C CYS A 106 -4.58 -5.33 -20.64
N GLY A 107 -3.62 -4.75 -19.90
CA GLY A 107 -3.35 -5.13 -18.51
C GLY A 107 -4.56 -4.89 -17.58
N ALA A 108 -5.23 -3.75 -17.71
CA ALA A 108 -6.45 -3.45 -16.96
C ALA A 108 -7.57 -4.45 -17.26
N ALA A 109 -7.79 -4.78 -18.54
CA ALA A 109 -8.79 -5.77 -18.94
C ALA A 109 -8.48 -7.17 -18.38
N LEU A 110 -7.20 -7.59 -18.41
CA LEU A 110 -6.76 -8.85 -17.81
C LEU A 110 -7.01 -8.90 -16.31
N LEU A 111 -6.74 -7.82 -15.58
CA LEU A 111 -7.02 -7.73 -14.14
C LEU A 111 -8.52 -7.86 -13.84
N VAL A 112 -9.37 -7.15 -14.60
CA VAL A 112 -10.83 -7.25 -14.45
C VAL A 112 -11.33 -8.66 -14.74
N ALA A 113 -10.81 -9.31 -15.78
CA ALA A 113 -11.17 -10.69 -16.11
C ALA A 113 -10.74 -11.67 -15.02
N ALA A 114 -9.51 -11.55 -14.50
CA ALA A 114 -9.02 -12.38 -13.40
C ALA A 114 -9.89 -12.22 -12.14
N LEU A 115 -10.31 -10.98 -11.83
CA LEU A 115 -11.21 -10.68 -10.73
C LEU A 115 -12.57 -11.37 -10.92
N ALA A 116 -13.17 -11.27 -12.11
CA ALA A 116 -14.45 -11.89 -12.42
C ALA A 116 -14.41 -13.42 -12.29
N VAL A 117 -13.34 -14.06 -12.77
CA VAL A 117 -13.14 -15.51 -12.66
C VAL A 117 -12.90 -15.94 -11.22
N SER A 118 -12.17 -15.15 -10.43
CA SER A 118 -11.93 -15.49 -9.03
C SER A 118 -13.21 -15.42 -8.19
N GLN A 119 -14.11 -14.47 -8.50
CA GLN A 119 -15.40 -14.34 -7.84
C GLN A 119 -16.35 -15.48 -8.20
N SER A 120 -16.39 -15.87 -9.47
CA SER A 120 -17.30 -16.93 -9.94
C SER A 120 -16.94 -18.32 -9.38
N ARG A 121 -15.66 -18.61 -9.13
CA ARG A 121 -15.24 -19.83 -8.42
C ARG A 121 -15.58 -19.86 -6.93
N THR A 122 -15.86 -18.71 -6.34
CA THR A 122 -16.24 -18.63 -4.92
C THR A 122 -17.77 -18.79 -4.76
N ALA A 123 -18.53 -18.41 -5.79
CA ALA A 123 -19.99 -18.51 -5.79
C ALA A 123 -20.54 -19.90 -6.19
N ALA A 124 -19.66 -20.82 -6.62
CA ALA A 124 -19.96 -22.19 -7.01
C ALA A 124 -19.41 -23.18 -5.97
#